data_AF-A0A356TDA7-F1
#
_entry.id   AF-A0A356TDA7-F1
#
_cell.length_a   1.000
_cell.length_b   1.000
_cell.length_c   1.000
_cell.angle_alpha   90.00
_cell.angle_beta   90.00
_cell.angle_gamma   90.00
#
_symmetry.space_group_name_H-M   'P 1'
#
loop_
_entity.id
_entity.type
_entity.pdbx_description
1 polymer ?
#
loop_
_entity_poly.entity_id
_entity_poly.type
_entity_poly.pdbx_seq_one_letter_code
_entity_poly.pdbx_strand_id
1 'polypeptide(L)'
;MRHAWISLLSVCLAACASGSPPDAGRRPPPEPDATLVGLCGDGLLEGTEECEGANLDGQSCTGLGYAGGELRCLPDCTFDKDACTESACGNGVIDEGEDCDGVELGASSCELEGFVGGGTLACAPDCTFDTRDCSRFGDGAVDEGEECDGANLAGTGCADRGYTGGTLACGAGCGFDESGCFDANCGDGTRGGSEDCDGADLGGSSCGDVGFHDGVLGCNPDCTFQIADCHNCGNGSVDGVEQCDGAALGGASCESRGFTMGTLGCNADCTFDESACATAACGNGRLESGEAC
;
A
#
# COMPACT_ATOMS: atom_id res chain seq x y z
N MET A 1 -20.60 -8.70 -31.24
CA MET A 1 -20.41 -9.29 -32.59
C MET A 1 -19.87 -10.70 -32.35
N ARG A 2 -20.67 -11.78 -32.41
CA ARG A 2 -20.91 -12.60 -33.63
C ARG A 2 -19.59 -12.74 -34.42
N HIS A 3 -18.91 -13.89 -34.48
CA HIS A 3 -19.40 -15.18 -34.96
C HIS A 3 -18.51 -16.36 -34.50
N ALA A 4 -19.18 -17.46 -34.16
CA ALA A 4 -18.64 -18.82 -34.13
C ALA A 4 -18.96 -19.53 -35.46
N TRP A 5 -18.00 -20.25 -36.06
CA TRP A 5 -18.17 -21.34 -37.06
C TRP A 5 -16.85 -22.16 -36.99
N ILE A 6 -16.74 -23.40 -36.48
CA ILE A 6 -17.43 -24.68 -36.71
C ILE A 6 -17.24 -25.24 -38.14
N SER A 7 -16.55 -26.40 -38.20
CA SER A 7 -16.76 -27.53 -39.13
C SER A 7 -16.28 -27.38 -40.59
N LEU A 8 -15.92 -28.41 -41.35
CA LEU A 8 -15.89 -29.89 -41.25
C LEU A 8 -15.24 -30.38 -42.56
N LEU A 9 -14.82 -31.65 -42.58
CA LEU A 9 -14.77 -32.52 -43.78
C LEU A 9 -13.67 -32.18 -44.83
N SER A 10 -13.13 -33.11 -45.62
CA SER A 10 -13.33 -34.54 -45.75
C SER A 10 -12.15 -35.09 -46.55
N VAL A 11 -11.92 -36.38 -46.36
CA VAL A 11 -11.12 -37.28 -47.18
C VAL A 11 -11.45 -37.14 -48.67
N CYS A 12 -10.42 -37.05 -49.51
CA CYS A 12 -10.50 -37.42 -50.93
C CYS A 12 -9.35 -38.38 -51.27
N LEU A 13 -9.72 -39.65 -51.46
CA LEU A 13 -8.98 -40.63 -52.24
C LEU A 13 -8.83 -40.13 -53.69
N ALA A 14 -7.62 -40.20 -54.23
CA ALA A 14 -7.41 -40.38 -55.66
C ALA A 14 -6.18 -41.26 -55.88
N ALA A 15 -6.42 -42.52 -56.21
CA ALA A 15 -5.42 -43.40 -56.78
C ALA A 15 -5.27 -43.07 -58.27
N CYS A 16 -4.04 -42.85 -58.73
CA CYS A 16 -3.68 -43.07 -60.13
C CYS A 16 -2.27 -43.67 -60.19
N ALA A 17 -2.23 -44.90 -60.68
CA ALA A 17 -1.01 -45.63 -61.01
C ALA A 17 -0.37 -45.02 -62.26
N SER A 18 0.93 -44.75 -62.21
CA SER A 18 1.77 -44.64 -63.39
C SER A 18 3.14 -45.22 -63.06
N GLY A 19 3.42 -46.39 -63.63
CA GLY A 19 4.70 -47.08 -63.50
C GLY A 19 5.85 -46.26 -64.08
N SER A 20 7.02 -46.47 -63.50
CA SER A 20 8.32 -46.02 -64.02
C SER A 20 9.40 -47.04 -63.61
N PRO A 21 10.47 -47.14 -64.41
CA PRO A 21 11.20 -48.38 -64.73
C PRO A 21 12.16 -48.88 -63.63
N PRO A 22 12.77 -50.08 -63.79
CA PRO A 22 13.77 -50.59 -62.84
C PRO A 22 15.00 -49.68 -62.82
N ASP A 23 15.18 -48.91 -61.74
CA ASP A 23 16.43 -48.16 -61.51
C ASP A 23 17.53 -49.15 -61.16
N ALA A 24 18.48 -49.25 -62.09
CA ALA A 24 19.67 -50.04 -61.96
C ALA A 24 20.50 -49.52 -60.78
N GLY A 25 20.74 -50.39 -59.80
CA GLY A 25 22.01 -50.44 -59.10
C GLY A 25 22.44 -49.19 -58.32
N ARG A 26 21.53 -48.51 -57.61
CA ARG A 26 21.96 -47.75 -56.44
C ARG A 26 22.16 -48.72 -55.30
N ARG A 27 23.43 -48.94 -54.94
CA ARG A 27 23.78 -49.50 -53.64
C ARG A 27 23.01 -48.70 -52.57
N PRO A 28 22.47 -49.34 -51.52
CA PRO A 28 22.05 -48.59 -50.34
C PRO A 28 23.20 -47.64 -49.95
N PRO A 29 22.90 -46.43 -49.42
CA PRO A 29 23.94 -45.59 -48.85
C PRO A 29 24.77 -46.46 -47.91
N PRO A 30 26.11 -46.27 -47.84
CA PRO A 30 26.91 -47.02 -46.88
C PRO A 30 26.19 -46.89 -45.54
N GLU A 31 25.83 -48.03 -44.95
CA GLU A 31 25.44 -48.04 -43.54
C GLU A 31 26.53 -47.27 -42.80
N PRO A 32 26.19 -46.36 -41.87
CA PRO A 32 27.22 -45.70 -41.08
C PRO A 32 28.09 -46.82 -40.53
N ASP A 33 29.37 -46.74 -40.89
CA ASP A 33 30.37 -47.73 -40.59
C ASP A 33 30.25 -48.07 -39.09
N ALA A 34 29.76 -49.26 -38.78
CA ALA A 34 29.53 -49.74 -37.41
C ALA A 34 30.86 -50.09 -36.73
N THR A 35 31.89 -49.27 -36.94
CA THR A 35 33.21 -49.36 -36.34
C THR A 35 33.58 -48.12 -35.52
N LEU A 36 32.65 -47.19 -35.31
CA LEU A 36 32.82 -46.06 -34.39
C LEU A 36 31.56 -45.86 -33.53
N VAL A 37 31.04 -46.96 -32.98
CA VAL A 37 30.31 -46.85 -31.72
C VAL A 37 31.40 -46.63 -30.69
N GLY A 38 31.70 -45.36 -30.38
CA GLY A 38 32.50 -45.00 -29.21
C GLY A 38 31.96 -45.81 -28.04
N LEU A 39 32.78 -46.74 -27.59
CA LEU A 39 32.36 -47.70 -26.59
C LEU A 39 32.68 -47.05 -25.27
N CYS A 40 31.63 -46.61 -24.57
CA CYS A 40 31.84 -46.01 -23.28
C CYS A 40 32.74 -46.88 -22.38
N GLY A 41 33.81 -46.29 -21.86
CA GLY A 41 34.84 -46.98 -21.09
C GLY A 41 36.04 -47.47 -21.91
N ASP A 42 36.21 -47.03 -23.15
CA ASP A 42 37.37 -47.38 -24.00
C ASP A 42 38.58 -46.44 -23.85
N GLY A 43 38.44 -45.40 -23.04
CA GLY A 43 39.48 -44.43 -22.71
C GLY A 43 39.67 -43.31 -23.73
N LEU A 44 38.83 -43.19 -24.76
CA LEU A 44 38.81 -42.08 -25.71
C LEU A 44 37.48 -41.33 -25.61
N LEU A 45 37.52 -40.00 -25.44
CA LEU A 45 36.31 -39.19 -25.52
C LEU A 45 35.99 -38.93 -27.00
N GLU A 46 35.00 -39.63 -27.56
CA GLU A 46 34.66 -39.53 -28.98
C GLU A 46 33.16 -39.59 -29.31
N GLY A 47 32.81 -39.18 -30.54
CA GLY A 47 31.43 -39.28 -31.03
C GLY A 47 30.42 -38.45 -30.25
N THR A 48 29.52 -39.13 -29.52
CA THR A 48 28.40 -38.52 -28.76
C THR A 48 28.54 -38.69 -27.25
N GLU A 49 29.71 -39.09 -26.78
CA GLU A 49 30.00 -39.26 -25.35
C GLU A 49 30.10 -37.89 -24.65
N GLU A 50 29.40 -37.73 -23.52
CA GLU A 50 29.51 -36.52 -22.69
C GLU A 50 30.77 -36.58 -21.80
N CYS A 51 31.22 -37.78 -21.46
CA CYS A 51 32.39 -38.07 -20.63
C CYS A 51 32.95 -39.47 -20.97
N GLU A 52 34.17 -39.77 -20.53
CA GLU A 52 34.82 -41.08 -20.73
C GLU A 52 35.59 -41.49 -19.45
N GLY A 53 35.03 -42.42 -18.69
CA GLY A 53 35.62 -42.88 -17.43
C GLY A 53 35.85 -41.74 -16.42
N ALA A 54 37.11 -41.32 -16.25
CA ALA A 54 37.47 -40.19 -15.39
C ALA A 54 37.66 -38.86 -16.16
N ASN A 55 37.60 -38.91 -17.50
CA ASN A 55 37.65 -37.73 -18.35
C ASN A 55 36.24 -37.13 -18.47
N LEU A 56 35.98 -36.06 -17.72
CA LEU A 56 34.67 -35.38 -17.70
C LEU A 56 34.57 -34.23 -18.71
N ASP A 57 35.46 -34.18 -19.71
CA ASP A 57 35.58 -33.08 -20.69
C ASP A 57 35.69 -31.67 -20.06
N GLY A 58 36.32 -31.61 -18.88
CA GLY A 58 36.44 -30.38 -18.10
C GLY A 58 35.14 -29.91 -17.43
N GLN A 59 34.06 -30.68 -17.49
CA GLN A 59 32.82 -30.41 -16.74
C GLN A 59 32.98 -30.78 -15.26
N SER A 60 32.22 -30.08 -14.42
CA SER A 60 32.04 -30.33 -12.99
C SER A 60 30.55 -30.17 -12.65
N CYS A 61 30.14 -30.62 -11.46
CA CYS A 61 28.77 -30.32 -10.99
C CYS A 61 28.51 -28.80 -11.02
N THR A 62 29.50 -28.00 -10.63
CA THR A 62 29.39 -26.54 -10.69
C THR A 62 29.30 -25.98 -12.11
N GLY A 63 30.09 -26.52 -13.06
CA GLY A 63 29.99 -26.17 -14.48
C GLY A 63 28.65 -26.52 -15.12
N LEU A 64 27.90 -27.46 -14.53
CA LEU A 64 26.56 -27.87 -14.95
C LEU A 64 25.42 -27.17 -14.18
N GLY A 65 25.73 -26.22 -13.29
CA GLY A 65 24.74 -25.41 -12.57
C GLY A 65 24.28 -25.98 -11.23
N TYR A 66 25.05 -26.89 -10.62
CA TYR A 66 24.82 -27.39 -9.26
C TYR A 66 25.74 -26.68 -8.27
N ALA A 67 25.32 -26.55 -7.00
CA ALA A 67 26.13 -25.91 -5.95
C ALA A 67 27.49 -26.59 -5.74
N GLY A 68 27.58 -27.90 -5.99
CA GLY A 68 28.81 -28.65 -5.85
C GLY A 68 28.61 -30.15 -5.99
N GLY A 69 29.52 -30.93 -5.39
CA GLY A 69 29.50 -32.38 -5.45
C GLY A 69 30.48 -32.98 -6.46
N GLU A 70 30.44 -34.30 -6.59
CA GLU A 70 31.35 -35.05 -7.48
C GLU A 70 30.60 -35.49 -8.74
N LEU A 71 30.93 -34.88 -9.87
CA LEU A 71 30.41 -35.28 -11.17
C LEU A 71 31.08 -36.59 -11.59
N ARG A 72 30.31 -37.59 -12.02
CA ARG A 72 30.84 -38.89 -12.44
C ARG A 72 30.36 -39.23 -13.84
N CYS A 73 31.07 -40.14 -14.50
CA CYS A 73 30.66 -40.68 -15.78
C CYS A 73 29.94 -42.01 -15.60
N LEU A 74 28.72 -42.13 -16.13
CA LEU A 74 27.98 -43.40 -16.13
C LEU A 74 28.53 -44.37 -17.19
N PRO A 75 28.25 -45.68 -17.08
CA PRO A 75 28.66 -46.68 -18.08
C PRO A 75 28.07 -46.49 -19.48
N ASP A 76 27.15 -45.55 -19.65
CA ASP A 76 26.57 -45.13 -20.93
C ASP A 76 27.13 -43.78 -21.43
N CYS A 77 28.18 -43.27 -20.78
CA CYS A 77 28.91 -42.03 -21.12
C CYS A 77 28.05 -40.78 -21.06
N THR A 78 27.06 -40.81 -20.16
CA THR A 78 26.32 -39.64 -19.72
C THR A 78 26.79 -39.18 -18.34
N PHE A 79 26.60 -37.90 -18.04
CA PHE A 79 26.93 -37.35 -16.74
C PHE A 79 25.98 -37.86 -15.63
N ASP A 80 26.57 -38.52 -14.62
CA ASP A 80 25.92 -38.84 -13.35
C ASP A 80 25.89 -37.60 -12.45
N LYS A 81 24.68 -37.08 -12.20
CA LYS A 81 24.44 -35.90 -11.38
C LYS A 81 23.89 -36.25 -10.00
N ASP A 82 23.77 -37.54 -9.65
CA ASP A 82 23.16 -37.96 -8.38
C ASP A 82 24.01 -37.57 -7.16
N ALA A 83 25.32 -37.40 -7.35
CA ALA A 83 26.25 -36.91 -6.34
C ALA A 83 26.51 -35.39 -6.44
N CYS A 84 25.83 -34.71 -7.37
CA CYS A 84 25.81 -33.25 -7.38
C CYS A 84 24.85 -32.75 -6.29
N THR A 85 25.23 -31.66 -5.63
CA THR A 85 24.43 -31.01 -4.60
C THR A 85 23.57 -29.95 -5.28
N GLU A 86 22.25 -30.10 -5.20
CA GLU A 86 21.32 -29.05 -5.65
C GLU A 86 21.61 -27.74 -4.90
N SER A 87 21.64 -26.62 -5.61
CA SER A 87 21.75 -25.30 -4.99
C SER A 87 20.51 -25.07 -4.14
N ALA A 88 20.69 -25.06 -2.84
CA ALA A 88 19.61 -24.89 -1.88
C ALA A 88 19.77 -23.52 -1.25
N CYS A 89 19.05 -22.55 -1.79
CA CYS A 89 19.05 -21.22 -1.23
C CYS A 89 18.67 -21.23 0.25
N GLY A 90 19.53 -20.64 1.09
CA GLY A 90 19.41 -20.65 2.54
C GLY A 90 20.23 -21.76 3.22
N ASN A 91 21.25 -22.32 2.56
CA ASN A 91 22.16 -23.31 3.16
C ASN A 91 23.29 -22.66 4.00
N GLY A 92 23.43 -21.34 3.95
CA GLY A 92 24.41 -20.54 4.68
C GLY A 92 25.76 -20.38 3.99
N VAL A 93 25.88 -20.71 2.70
CA VAL A 93 27.07 -20.56 1.86
C VAL A 93 26.62 -20.07 0.48
N ILE A 94 27.30 -19.09 -0.11
CA ILE A 94 27.04 -18.67 -1.49
C ILE A 94 27.75 -19.64 -2.44
N ASP A 95 26.98 -20.49 -3.11
CA ASP A 95 27.49 -21.49 -4.04
C ASP A 95 27.67 -20.94 -5.48
N GLU A 96 28.37 -21.69 -6.35
CA GLU A 96 28.58 -21.28 -7.74
C GLU A 96 27.24 -21.24 -8.50
N GLY A 97 26.80 -20.04 -8.89
CA GLY A 97 25.50 -19.81 -9.55
C GLY A 97 24.48 -19.05 -8.70
N GLU A 98 24.78 -18.78 -7.43
CA GLU A 98 23.96 -17.94 -6.54
C GLU A 98 24.52 -16.52 -6.46
N ASP A 99 23.65 -15.51 -6.47
CA ASP A 99 24.04 -14.12 -6.18
C ASP A 99 24.23 -13.91 -4.66
N CYS A 100 23.49 -14.66 -3.84
CA CYS A 100 23.46 -14.61 -2.38
C CYS A 100 22.86 -15.91 -1.81
N ASP A 101 22.98 -16.14 -0.50
CA ASP A 101 22.32 -17.25 0.21
C ASP A 101 21.71 -16.75 1.54
N GLY A 102 20.37 -16.60 1.58
CA GLY A 102 19.66 -16.19 2.79
C GLY A 102 20.06 -14.81 3.30
N VAL A 103 20.97 -14.75 4.29
CA VAL A 103 21.54 -13.48 4.82
C VAL A 103 22.98 -13.24 4.36
N GLU A 104 23.61 -14.23 3.74
CA GLU A 104 24.92 -14.10 3.11
C GLU A 104 24.75 -13.39 1.76
N LEU A 105 25.03 -12.09 1.72
CA LEU A 105 24.98 -11.27 0.51
C LEU A 105 26.37 -11.09 -0.12
N GLY A 106 27.38 -11.76 0.42
CA GLY A 106 28.77 -11.59 0.02
C GLY A 106 29.27 -10.18 0.29
N ALA A 107 29.87 -9.56 -0.73
CA ALA A 107 30.31 -8.18 -0.68
C ALA A 107 29.26 -7.19 -1.25
N SER A 108 28.11 -7.68 -1.72
CA SER A 108 27.11 -6.84 -2.38
C SER A 108 26.29 -6.02 -1.39
N SER A 109 25.85 -4.87 -1.88
CA SER A 109 24.96 -3.94 -1.18
C SER A 109 24.07 -3.25 -2.20
N CYS A 110 23.04 -2.55 -1.75
CA CYS A 110 22.22 -1.73 -2.64
C CYS A 110 23.10 -0.77 -3.47
N GLU A 111 24.14 -0.16 -2.87
CA GLU A 111 25.02 0.76 -3.60
C GLU A 111 25.81 0.07 -4.72
N LEU A 112 26.27 -1.16 -4.50
CA LEU A 112 27.02 -1.92 -5.51
C LEU A 112 26.13 -2.44 -6.64
N GLU A 113 24.85 -2.69 -6.35
CA GLU A 113 23.82 -3.03 -7.35
C GLU A 113 23.29 -1.78 -8.10
N GLY A 114 23.86 -0.60 -7.85
CA GLY A 114 23.55 0.65 -8.55
C GLY A 114 22.41 1.46 -7.94
N PHE A 115 22.03 1.20 -6.70
CA PHE A 115 21.04 1.96 -5.94
C PHE A 115 21.75 2.94 -5.01
N VAL A 116 21.75 4.23 -5.39
CA VAL A 116 22.49 5.29 -4.68
C VAL A 116 21.81 5.76 -3.39
N GLY A 117 20.50 5.51 -3.24
CA GLY A 117 19.71 5.91 -2.10
C GLY A 117 19.85 5.05 -0.84
N GLY A 118 20.76 4.07 -0.87
CA GLY A 118 20.91 3.09 0.19
C GLY A 118 19.75 2.08 0.25
N GLY A 119 19.42 1.63 1.46
CA GLY A 119 18.44 0.57 1.69
C GLY A 119 19.08 -0.71 2.22
N THR A 120 18.29 -1.78 2.27
CA THR A 120 18.78 -3.10 2.71
C THR A 120 18.63 -4.08 1.55
N LEU A 121 19.76 -4.53 1.01
CA LEU A 121 19.78 -5.60 0.01
C LEU A 121 19.39 -6.89 0.73
N ALA A 122 18.52 -7.69 0.13
CA ALA A 122 18.12 -8.99 0.68
C ALA A 122 18.37 -10.09 -0.36
N CYS A 123 18.34 -11.35 0.09
CA CYS A 123 18.39 -12.50 -0.79
C CYS A 123 16.98 -13.07 -1.00
N ALA A 124 16.57 -13.20 -2.25
CA ALA A 124 15.31 -13.85 -2.59
C ALA A 124 15.40 -15.38 -2.41
N PRO A 125 14.28 -16.10 -2.29
CA PRO A 125 14.27 -17.57 -2.13
C PRO A 125 14.85 -18.35 -3.32
N ASP A 126 15.07 -17.69 -4.46
CA ASP A 126 15.71 -18.21 -5.65
C ASP A 126 17.19 -17.82 -5.78
N CYS A 127 17.79 -17.29 -4.70
CA CYS A 127 19.20 -16.91 -4.61
C CYS A 127 19.62 -15.81 -5.59
N THR A 128 18.66 -14.97 -5.96
CA THR A 128 18.89 -13.70 -6.65
C THR A 128 18.81 -12.54 -5.65
N PHE A 129 19.47 -11.42 -5.98
CA PHE A 129 19.35 -10.21 -5.16
C PHE A 129 17.94 -9.63 -5.20
N ASP A 130 17.34 -9.47 -4.01
CA ASP A 130 16.09 -8.75 -3.82
C ASP A 130 16.37 -7.28 -3.54
N THR A 131 16.09 -6.45 -4.54
CA THR A 131 16.34 -5.00 -4.53
C THR A 131 15.11 -4.17 -4.20
N ARG A 132 14.00 -4.80 -3.76
CA ARG A 132 12.75 -4.07 -3.47
C ARG A 132 12.89 -3.07 -2.32
N ASP A 133 13.77 -3.36 -1.37
CA ASP A 133 14.09 -2.49 -0.24
C ASP A 133 15.37 -1.65 -0.49
N CYS A 134 15.92 -1.71 -1.72
CA CYS A 134 16.97 -0.81 -2.17
C CYS A 134 16.34 0.46 -2.75
N SER A 135 16.73 1.61 -2.21
CA SER A 135 16.22 2.89 -2.68
C SER A 135 17.06 3.38 -3.86
N ARG A 136 16.41 3.69 -4.98
CA ARG A 136 17.08 4.30 -6.14
C ARG A 136 17.49 5.75 -5.89
N PHE A 137 17.01 6.31 -4.79
CA PHE A 137 17.03 7.72 -4.47
C PHE A 137 17.14 7.89 -2.94
N GLY A 138 17.78 8.92 -2.42
CA GLY A 138 18.11 9.04 -0.99
C GLY A 138 19.60 9.29 -0.73
N ASP A 139 20.38 9.62 -1.76
CA ASP A 139 21.82 9.86 -1.64
C ASP A 139 22.12 11.28 -1.10
N GLY A 140 21.06 12.06 -0.87
CA GLY A 140 21.09 13.41 -0.35
C GLY A 140 21.30 14.49 -1.43
N ALA A 141 21.41 14.12 -2.70
CA ALA A 141 21.49 15.02 -3.86
C ALA A 141 20.23 14.89 -4.73
N VAL A 142 19.84 15.95 -5.42
CA VAL A 142 18.71 15.90 -6.38
C VAL A 142 19.28 15.73 -7.78
N ASP A 143 19.11 14.53 -8.34
CA ASP A 143 19.69 14.10 -9.62
C ASP A 143 18.74 14.32 -10.83
N GLU A 144 19.24 14.06 -12.04
CA GLU A 144 18.45 14.20 -13.28
C GLU A 144 17.25 13.22 -13.29
N GLY A 145 16.05 13.77 -13.13
CA GLY A 145 14.80 13.00 -13.08
C GLY A 145 14.13 13.00 -11.71
N GLU A 146 14.74 13.61 -10.70
CA GLU A 146 14.18 13.79 -9.36
C GLU A 146 13.67 15.21 -9.14
N GLU A 147 12.57 15.36 -8.40
CA GLU A 147 12.13 16.67 -7.89
C GLU A 147 12.73 16.97 -6.50
N CYS A 148 13.04 15.92 -5.73
CA CYS A 148 13.62 15.98 -4.38
C CYS A 148 14.33 14.67 -4.03
N ASP A 149 15.15 14.66 -2.98
CA ASP A 149 15.81 13.46 -2.45
C ASP A 149 15.73 13.47 -0.90
N GLY A 150 14.85 12.63 -0.34
CA GLY A 150 14.66 12.53 1.11
C GLY A 150 14.32 13.86 1.78
N ALA A 151 15.26 14.43 2.54
CA ALA A 151 15.11 15.75 3.17
C ALA A 151 15.57 16.92 2.27
N ASN A 152 16.28 16.63 1.18
CA ASN A 152 16.73 17.61 0.22
C ASN A 152 15.60 17.92 -0.78
N LEU A 153 14.86 19.00 -0.51
CA LEU A 153 13.77 19.49 -1.36
C LEU A 153 14.25 20.44 -2.48
N ALA A 154 15.56 20.51 -2.75
CA ALA A 154 16.18 21.49 -3.64
C ALA A 154 15.84 22.96 -3.29
N GLY A 155 15.53 23.24 -2.02
CA GLY A 155 15.08 24.56 -1.57
C GLY A 155 13.61 24.88 -1.88
N THR A 156 12.86 23.93 -2.43
CA THR A 156 11.42 24.04 -2.71
C THR A 156 10.62 23.84 -1.43
N GLY A 157 9.70 24.74 -1.14
CA GLY A 157 8.69 24.59 -0.08
C GLY A 157 7.27 24.65 -0.62
N CYS A 158 6.28 24.52 0.27
CA CYS A 158 4.86 24.61 -0.09
C CYS A 158 4.52 25.93 -0.80
N ALA A 159 5.18 27.04 -0.43
CA ALA A 159 5.04 28.33 -1.09
C ALA A 159 5.38 28.32 -2.58
N ASP A 160 6.45 27.62 -2.97
CA ASP A 160 6.89 27.52 -4.37
C ASP A 160 5.95 26.65 -5.21
N ARG A 161 5.21 25.75 -4.54
CA ARG A 161 4.17 24.89 -5.13
C ARG A 161 2.80 25.56 -5.17
N GLY A 162 2.69 26.80 -4.68
CA GLY A 162 1.46 27.61 -4.75
C GLY A 162 0.56 27.51 -3.53
N TYR A 163 1.03 26.92 -2.43
CA TYR A 163 0.32 26.88 -1.15
C TYR A 163 0.76 28.03 -0.25
N THR A 164 -0.08 28.48 0.68
CA THR A 164 0.25 29.56 1.62
C THR A 164 0.93 29.07 2.90
N GLY A 165 0.98 27.76 3.15
CA GLY A 165 1.66 27.17 4.30
C GLY A 165 1.85 25.65 4.24
N GLY A 166 2.32 25.09 5.37
CA GLY A 166 2.57 23.65 5.55
C GLY A 166 4.01 23.21 5.36
N THR A 167 4.22 21.89 5.43
CA THR A 167 5.54 21.25 5.27
C THR A 167 5.52 20.38 4.02
N LEU A 168 6.33 20.74 3.03
CA LEU A 168 6.53 19.94 1.83
C LEU A 168 7.43 18.76 2.19
N ALA A 169 7.08 17.55 1.75
CA ALA A 169 7.91 16.37 1.95
C ALA A 169 8.38 15.82 0.60
N CYS A 170 9.38 14.93 0.64
CA CYS A 170 9.76 14.14 -0.52
C CYS A 170 9.13 12.76 -0.42
N GLY A 171 8.35 12.37 -1.42
CA GLY A 171 7.73 11.05 -1.49
C GLY A 171 8.74 9.95 -1.83
N ALA A 172 8.35 8.69 -1.62
CA ALA A 172 9.19 7.51 -1.87
C ALA A 172 9.60 7.29 -3.35
N GLY A 173 9.08 8.11 -4.27
CA GLY A 173 9.44 8.12 -5.68
C GLY A 173 10.13 9.40 -6.14
N CYS A 174 10.68 10.20 -5.22
CA CYS A 174 11.37 11.47 -5.49
C CYS A 174 10.55 12.53 -6.24
N GLY A 175 9.22 12.39 -6.16
CA GLY A 175 8.27 13.47 -6.39
C GLY A 175 7.93 14.16 -5.07
N PHE A 176 7.58 15.43 -5.13
CA PHE A 176 7.11 16.15 -3.95
C PHE A 176 5.80 15.56 -3.43
N ASP A 177 5.73 15.37 -2.12
CA ASP A 177 4.51 15.04 -1.39
C ASP A 177 3.92 16.33 -0.80
N GLU A 178 2.84 16.80 -1.42
CA GLU A 178 2.11 18.02 -1.07
C GLU A 178 1.05 17.79 0.01
N SER A 179 0.88 16.57 0.53
CA SER A 179 -0.16 16.26 1.53
C SER A 179 0.02 17.00 2.86
N GLY A 180 1.25 17.44 3.16
CA GLY A 180 1.58 18.29 4.30
C GLY A 180 1.49 19.79 4.03
N CYS A 181 1.20 20.20 2.79
CA CYS A 181 0.97 21.60 2.42
C CYS A 181 -0.49 21.99 2.66
N PHE A 182 -0.72 23.24 3.03
CA PHE A 182 -2.05 23.78 3.24
C PHE A 182 -2.12 25.24 2.80
N ASP A 183 -3.33 25.72 2.56
CA ASP A 183 -3.58 27.13 2.35
C ASP A 183 -4.22 27.76 3.60
N ALA A 184 -3.48 28.58 4.35
CA ALA A 184 -3.99 29.28 5.53
C ALA A 184 -3.23 30.59 5.81
N ASN A 185 -3.96 31.71 5.81
CA ASN A 185 -3.56 32.95 6.47
C ASN A 185 -4.57 33.28 7.58
N CYS A 186 -4.80 32.35 8.49
CA CYS A 186 -5.80 32.57 9.54
C CYS A 186 -5.46 33.72 10.49
N GLY A 187 -6.33 34.72 10.54
CA GLY A 187 -6.16 35.93 11.33
C GLY A 187 -5.50 37.08 10.58
N ASP A 188 -5.42 37.03 9.24
CA ASP A 188 -4.94 38.15 8.42
C ASP A 188 -6.01 39.23 8.21
N GLY A 189 -7.22 38.98 8.70
CA GLY A 189 -8.35 39.89 8.67
C GLY A 189 -9.18 39.82 7.40
N THR A 190 -8.88 38.87 6.50
CA THR A 190 -9.65 38.61 5.29
C THR A 190 -9.76 37.11 5.02
N ARG A 191 -10.98 36.59 4.90
CA ARG A 191 -11.14 35.17 4.53
C ARG A 191 -10.60 34.90 3.11
N GLY A 192 -9.65 33.97 2.98
CA GLY A 192 -8.98 33.61 1.72
C GLY A 192 -8.85 32.09 1.51
N GLY A 193 -8.58 31.66 0.26
CA GLY A 193 -8.29 30.25 -0.04
C GLY A 193 -9.40 29.27 0.40
N SER A 194 -9.03 28.29 1.23
CA SER A 194 -9.91 27.22 1.76
C SER A 194 -10.34 27.44 3.22
N GLU A 195 -10.32 28.68 3.71
CA GLU A 195 -10.65 28.99 5.10
C GLU A 195 -12.17 28.96 5.36
N ASP A 196 -12.56 28.24 6.42
CA ASP A 196 -13.81 28.33 7.18
C ASP A 196 -14.23 29.79 7.45
N CYS A 197 -13.28 30.54 7.97
CA CYS A 197 -13.43 31.87 8.58
C CYS A 197 -12.03 32.47 8.79
N ASP A 198 -11.91 33.78 9.02
CA ASP A 198 -10.66 34.42 9.46
C ASP A 198 -10.92 35.30 10.68
N GLY A 199 -10.62 34.80 11.88
CA GLY A 199 -10.86 35.53 13.12
C GLY A 199 -12.34 35.92 13.31
N ALA A 200 -12.67 37.19 13.10
CA ALA A 200 -14.05 37.69 13.16
C ALA A 200 -14.75 37.70 11.79
N ASP A 201 -14.00 37.53 10.68
CA ASP A 201 -14.55 37.37 9.35
C ASP A 201 -15.07 35.94 9.14
N LEU A 202 -16.25 35.70 9.69
CA LEU A 202 -17.07 34.52 9.38
C LEU A 202 -17.83 34.69 8.06
N GLY A 203 -17.66 35.85 7.40
CA GLY A 203 -18.39 36.40 6.26
C GLY A 203 -19.78 35.82 6.04
N GLY A 204 -20.63 36.14 7.02
CA GLY A 204 -22.06 35.91 6.99
C GLY A 204 -22.50 34.56 7.53
N SER A 205 -21.59 33.61 7.72
CA SER A 205 -21.93 32.31 8.33
C SER A 205 -22.30 32.47 9.80
N SER A 206 -23.27 31.67 10.21
CA SER A 206 -23.85 31.60 11.55
C SER A 206 -23.97 30.15 11.99
N CYS A 207 -24.29 29.92 13.27
CA CYS A 207 -24.59 28.59 13.78
C CYS A 207 -25.69 27.88 12.95
N GLY A 208 -26.65 28.65 12.42
CA GLY A 208 -27.65 28.23 11.44
C GLY A 208 -27.09 27.44 10.25
N ASP A 209 -26.02 27.96 9.67
CA ASP A 209 -25.44 27.45 8.43
C ASP A 209 -24.65 26.15 8.64
N VAL A 210 -24.18 25.92 9.86
CA VAL A 210 -23.45 24.70 10.27
C VAL A 210 -24.32 23.70 11.03
N GLY A 211 -25.65 23.86 10.96
CA GLY A 211 -26.61 22.88 11.45
C GLY A 211 -27.04 23.05 12.91
N PHE A 212 -26.84 24.22 13.49
CA PHE A 212 -27.30 24.60 14.82
C PHE A 212 -28.38 25.68 14.73
N HIS A 213 -29.20 25.88 15.75
CA HIS A 213 -30.31 26.84 15.69
C HIS A 213 -30.03 28.17 16.38
N ASP A 214 -29.13 28.20 17.36
CA ASP A 214 -28.78 29.39 18.14
C ASP A 214 -27.28 29.38 18.52
N GLY A 215 -26.83 30.45 19.17
CA GLY A 215 -25.46 30.62 19.63
C GLY A 215 -24.60 31.53 18.75
N VAL A 216 -23.30 31.58 19.03
CA VAL A 216 -22.33 32.43 18.32
C VAL A 216 -21.32 31.54 17.61
N LEU A 217 -21.29 31.62 16.28
CA LEU A 217 -20.28 30.94 15.49
C LEU A 217 -18.94 31.67 15.68
N GLY A 218 -17.90 30.94 16.04
CA GLY A 218 -16.55 31.48 16.15
C GLY A 218 -15.64 30.98 15.03
N CYS A 219 -14.38 31.37 15.10
CA CYS A 219 -13.33 30.88 14.21
C CYS A 219 -12.16 30.31 15.00
N ASN A 220 -11.77 29.08 14.69
CA ASN A 220 -10.60 28.46 15.28
C ASN A 220 -9.30 29.04 14.68
N PRO A 221 -8.15 28.92 15.38
CA PRO A 221 -6.86 29.34 14.84
C PRO A 221 -6.39 28.60 13.58
N ASP A 222 -7.01 27.47 13.25
CA ASP A 222 -6.78 26.68 12.02
C ASP A 222 -7.77 27.04 10.90
N CYS A 223 -8.52 28.13 11.06
CA CYS A 223 -9.50 28.62 10.09
C CYS A 223 -10.66 27.67 9.84
N THR A 224 -10.98 26.80 10.80
CA THR A 224 -12.24 26.05 10.80
C THR A 224 -13.29 26.76 11.66
N PHE A 225 -14.57 26.55 11.37
CA PHE A 225 -15.63 27.06 12.22
C PHE A 225 -15.56 26.50 13.65
N GLN A 226 -15.55 27.41 14.63
CA GLN A 226 -15.64 27.06 16.04
C GLN A 226 -17.11 27.00 16.47
N ILE A 227 -17.60 25.79 16.73
CA ILE A 227 -19.02 25.52 17.01
C ILE A 227 -19.32 25.28 18.49
N ALA A 228 -18.35 25.45 19.39
CA ALA A 228 -18.55 25.13 20.81
C ALA A 228 -19.59 26.05 21.48
N ASP A 229 -19.76 27.26 20.94
CA ASP A 229 -20.73 28.25 21.39
C ASP A 229 -22.01 28.25 20.51
N CYS A 230 -22.18 27.24 19.64
CA CYS A 230 -23.41 26.98 18.90
C CYS A 230 -24.30 25.97 19.65
N HIS A 231 -25.60 26.20 19.64
CA HIS A 231 -26.61 25.42 20.37
C HIS A 231 -27.81 25.10 19.47
N ASN A 232 -28.57 24.06 19.78
CA ASN A 232 -29.82 23.74 19.06
C ASN A 232 -31.05 24.38 19.71
N CYS A 233 -30.82 25.27 20.67
CA CYS A 233 -31.84 25.78 21.55
C CYS A 233 -32.86 26.64 20.81
N GLY A 234 -34.15 26.35 21.00
CA GLY A 234 -35.25 27.03 20.34
C GLY A 234 -35.68 26.42 19.00
N ASN A 235 -35.26 25.19 18.68
CA ASN A 235 -35.69 24.45 17.49
C ASN A 235 -37.05 23.74 17.65
N GLY A 236 -37.63 23.78 18.85
CA GLY A 236 -38.90 23.16 19.20
C GLY A 236 -38.81 21.67 19.53
N SER A 237 -37.63 21.12 19.75
CA SER A 237 -37.38 19.71 20.10
C SER A 237 -36.22 19.60 21.11
N VAL A 238 -36.33 18.68 22.07
CA VAL A 238 -35.26 18.45 23.06
C VAL A 238 -34.32 17.40 22.50
N ASP A 239 -33.16 17.82 21.99
CA ASP A 239 -32.21 16.95 21.29
C ASP A 239 -30.79 16.99 21.90
N GLY A 240 -30.05 15.90 21.72
CA GLY A 240 -28.64 15.83 22.11
C GLY A 240 -28.39 16.06 23.61
N VAL A 241 -27.76 17.20 23.94
CA VAL A 241 -27.36 17.57 25.32
C VAL A 241 -28.28 18.59 25.98
N GLU A 242 -29.35 19.02 25.31
CA GLU A 242 -30.27 20.04 25.81
C GLU A 242 -31.19 19.47 26.89
N GLN A 243 -31.45 20.24 27.95
CA GLN A 243 -32.36 19.83 29.02
C GLN A 243 -33.83 20.15 28.66
N CYS A 244 -34.05 21.20 27.89
CA CYS A 244 -35.34 21.68 27.41
C CYS A 244 -35.14 22.48 26.12
N ASP A 245 -36.20 22.83 25.40
CA ASP A 245 -36.19 23.72 24.24
C ASP A 245 -37.43 24.63 24.28
N GLY A 246 -37.27 25.88 24.68
CA GLY A 246 -38.39 26.82 24.85
C GLY A 246 -39.49 26.27 25.77
N ALA A 247 -40.65 25.92 25.21
CA ALA A 247 -41.75 25.30 25.96
C ALA A 247 -41.69 23.76 26.01
N ALA A 248 -40.84 23.14 25.20
CA ALA A 248 -40.63 21.71 25.20
C ALA A 248 -39.68 21.32 26.35
N LEU A 249 -40.24 20.93 27.49
CA LEU A 249 -39.46 20.58 28.67
C LEU A 249 -39.07 19.09 28.74
N GLY A 250 -39.28 18.32 27.66
CA GLY A 250 -38.98 16.87 27.65
C GLY A 250 -39.74 16.06 28.71
N GLY A 251 -40.90 16.54 29.17
CA GLY A 251 -41.67 15.94 30.26
C GLY A 251 -41.18 16.31 31.67
N ALA A 252 -40.19 17.19 31.79
CA ALA A 252 -39.78 17.77 33.06
C ALA A 252 -40.81 18.77 33.60
N SER A 253 -40.89 18.82 34.92
CA SER A 253 -41.67 19.78 35.69
C SER A 253 -40.92 20.16 36.98
N CYS A 254 -41.39 21.20 37.68
CA CYS A 254 -40.86 21.58 38.98
C CYS A 254 -40.87 20.39 39.96
N GLU A 255 -41.93 19.56 39.94
CA GLU A 255 -42.04 18.36 40.76
C GLU A 255 -40.95 17.34 40.44
N SER A 256 -40.65 17.13 39.16
CA SER A 256 -39.59 16.20 38.74
C SER A 256 -38.18 16.67 39.10
N ARG A 257 -38.01 17.95 39.45
CA ARG A 257 -36.76 18.58 39.92
C ARG A 257 -36.70 18.71 41.45
N GLY A 258 -37.70 18.22 42.17
CA GLY A 258 -37.72 18.19 43.64
C GLY A 258 -38.40 19.39 44.30
N PHE A 259 -39.05 20.25 43.51
CA PHE A 259 -39.96 21.28 44.02
C PHE A 259 -41.37 20.70 44.17
N THR A 260 -42.32 21.46 44.73
CA THR A 260 -43.69 20.95 44.95
C THR A 260 -44.74 21.72 44.16
N MET A 261 -44.39 22.88 43.61
CA MET A 261 -45.25 23.70 42.76
C MET A 261 -44.41 24.65 41.89
N GLY A 262 -45.10 25.39 41.02
CA GLY A 262 -44.50 26.40 40.14
C GLY A 262 -44.61 26.04 38.67
N THR A 263 -43.92 26.78 37.81
CA THR A 263 -43.85 26.49 36.37
C THR A 263 -42.39 26.42 35.98
N LEU A 264 -41.97 25.26 35.49
CA LEU A 264 -40.59 25.06 35.03
C LEU A 264 -40.44 25.77 33.69
N GLY A 265 -39.40 26.59 33.56
CA GLY A 265 -39.06 27.27 32.31
C GLY A 265 -37.85 26.63 31.64
N CYS A 266 -37.45 27.23 30.53
CA CYS A 266 -36.22 26.89 29.80
C CYS A 266 -35.41 28.16 29.57
N ASN A 267 -34.14 28.16 29.96
CA ASN A 267 -33.22 29.25 29.70
C ASN A 267 -32.79 29.25 28.22
N ALA A 268 -32.21 30.36 27.77
CA ALA A 268 -31.70 30.51 26.40
C ALA A 268 -30.49 29.59 26.09
N ASP A 269 -29.83 29.05 27.12
CA ASP A 269 -28.78 28.04 26.99
C ASP A 269 -29.32 26.59 27.08
N CYS A 270 -30.65 26.42 26.99
CA CYS A 270 -31.33 25.14 27.06
C CYS A 270 -31.10 24.35 28.37
N THR A 271 -30.81 25.07 29.45
CA THR A 271 -30.89 24.57 30.81
C THR A 271 -32.25 24.85 31.43
N PHE A 272 -32.67 24.02 32.38
CA PHE A 272 -33.92 24.24 33.10
C PHE A 272 -33.91 25.57 33.89
N ASP A 273 -34.93 26.40 33.68
CA ASP A 273 -35.17 27.57 34.52
C ASP A 273 -36.09 27.21 35.69
N GLU A 274 -35.47 27.03 36.85
CA GLU A 274 -36.15 26.70 38.10
C GLU A 274 -36.58 27.95 38.90
N SER A 275 -36.38 29.16 38.38
CA SER A 275 -36.65 30.42 39.12
C SER A 275 -38.12 30.63 39.49
N ALA A 276 -39.04 30.03 38.72
CA ALA A 276 -40.47 30.03 38.98
C ALA A 276 -40.97 28.73 39.66
N CYS A 277 -40.07 27.83 40.03
CA CYS A 277 -40.37 26.68 40.88
C CYS A 277 -40.34 27.07 42.36
N ALA A 278 -41.23 26.47 43.15
CA ALA A 278 -41.31 26.71 44.58
C ALA A 278 -41.54 25.42 45.35
N THR A 279 -41.00 25.39 46.56
CA THR A 279 -41.28 24.34 47.54
C THR A 279 -42.21 24.93 48.60
N ALA A 280 -43.31 24.24 48.87
CA ALA A 280 -44.23 24.58 49.95
C ALA A 280 -43.40 24.74 51.25
N ALA A 281 -43.40 25.96 51.78
CA ALA A 281 -42.67 26.33 52.99
C ALA A 281 -43.59 26.73 54.15
N CYS A 282 -43.72 25.81 55.11
CA CYS A 282 -44.52 25.98 56.32
C CYS A 282 -44.23 27.32 57.03
N GLY A 283 -45.29 28.09 57.31
CA GLY A 283 -45.18 29.36 58.04
C GLY A 283 -45.06 30.63 57.17
N ASN A 284 -45.25 30.52 55.85
CA ASN A 284 -45.32 31.67 54.94
C ASN A 284 -46.70 32.37 54.88
N GLY A 285 -47.68 31.86 55.64
CA GLY A 285 -49.02 32.44 55.75
C GLY A 285 -49.98 32.11 54.60
N ARG A 286 -49.64 31.16 53.73
CA ARG A 286 -50.53 30.58 52.71
C ARG A 286 -50.61 29.06 52.93
N LEU A 287 -51.75 28.46 52.62
CA LEU A 287 -51.91 27.00 52.66
C LEU A 287 -51.63 26.45 51.26
N GLU A 288 -50.54 25.73 51.10
CA GLU A 288 -50.08 25.22 49.80
C GLU A 288 -50.33 23.71 49.67
N SER A 289 -50.46 23.20 48.43
CA SER A 289 -50.73 21.78 48.22
C SER A 289 -49.47 20.95 48.49
N GLY A 290 -49.54 20.03 49.45
CA GLY A 290 -48.39 19.23 49.91
C GLY A 290 -47.83 19.66 51.27
N GLU A 291 -48.40 20.73 51.83
CA GLU A 291 -48.07 21.26 53.13
C GLU A 291 -49.01 20.73 54.22
N ALA A 292 -48.45 20.28 55.34
CA ALA A 292 -49.22 19.85 56.51
C ALA A 292 -49.54 21.00 57.48
N CYS A 293 -49.03 22.18 57.18
CA CYS A 293 -49.21 23.45 57.86
C CYS A 293 -49.09 24.57 56.81
#